data_AF-A0A963N9I2-F1
#
_entry.id   AF-A0A963N9I2-F1
#
_cell.length_a   1.000
_cell.length_b   1.000
_cell.length_c   1.000
_cell.angle_alpha   90.00
_cell.angle_beta   90.00
_cell.angle_gamma   90.00
#
_symmetry.space_group_name_H-M   'P 1'
#
loop_
_entity.id
_entity.type
_entity.pdbx_description
1 polymer ?
#
loop_
_entity_poly.entity_id
_entity_poly.type
_entity_poly.pdbx_seq_one_letter_code
_entity_poly.pdbx_strand_id
1 'polypeptide(L)'
;MIPKVEGPWDIHFVDQYVALLEAKYAIRKPILLHALLETAQGVTNVEAICGASPRMHGLSLGPADLAASRGMKTTRVGGGHPGYGVLADPEVGKDQRAFFQQDLWHYTVARMVDAAVAHGLHSFYGPFGDLKDEAACEAQFRNAFLMGCSGAWSLAPNQIAIAKRVFSPDVKEVLFAKRILEAMPDGSGVATIDGKMQDDATWKQARVIVDLASLVARRDPDLAAAYGL
;
A
#
# COMPACT_ATOMS: atom_id res chain seq x y z
N MET A 1 7.79 15.32 -1.12
CA MET A 1 7.98 14.07 -1.88
C MET A 1 9.20 14.25 -2.77
N ILE A 2 10.09 13.26 -2.82
CA ILE A 2 11.36 13.31 -3.55
C ILE A 2 11.26 12.30 -4.70
N PRO A 3 11.37 12.72 -5.98
CA PRO A 3 11.35 11.81 -7.12
C PRO A 3 12.67 11.03 -7.22
N LYS A 4 12.64 9.90 -7.93
CA LYS A 4 13.82 9.09 -8.30
C LYS A 4 14.83 8.88 -7.17
N VAL A 5 14.35 8.55 -5.98
CA VAL A 5 15.26 8.22 -4.87
C VAL A 5 15.94 6.88 -5.21
N GLU A 6 17.27 6.90 -5.29
CA GLU A 6 18.08 5.74 -5.64
C GLU A 6 18.81 5.14 -4.44
N GLY A 7 18.97 5.90 -3.36
CA GLY A 7 19.61 5.38 -2.15
C GLY A 7 19.53 6.30 -0.94
N PRO A 8 20.16 5.90 0.18
CA PRO A 8 20.15 6.68 1.42
C PRO A 8 20.84 8.04 1.26
N TRP A 9 21.79 8.19 0.33
CA TRP A 9 22.48 9.46 0.06
C TRP A 9 21.53 10.58 -0.39
N ASP A 10 20.48 10.25 -1.14
CA ASP A 10 19.47 11.23 -1.56
C ASP A 10 18.70 11.74 -0.33
N ILE A 11 18.38 10.83 0.59
CA ILE A 11 17.68 11.15 1.84
C ILE A 11 18.59 11.98 2.75
N HIS A 12 19.87 11.62 2.91
CA HIS A 12 20.83 12.38 3.71
C HIS A 12 20.97 13.83 3.21
N PHE A 13 21.06 14.01 1.90
CA PHE A 13 21.13 15.34 1.30
C PHE A 13 19.88 16.16 1.62
N VAL A 14 18.69 15.62 1.36
CA VAL A 14 17.44 16.36 1.58
C VAL A 14 17.17 16.60 3.06
N ASP A 15 17.44 15.64 3.94
CA ASP A 15 17.30 15.80 5.39
C ASP A 15 18.14 16.97 5.90
N GLN A 16 19.44 16.97 5.60
CA GLN A 16 20.34 18.04 6.06
C GLN A 16 19.96 19.40 5.46
N TYR A 17 19.59 19.44 4.18
CA TYR A 17 19.20 20.67 3.52
C TYR A 17 17.91 21.24 4.11
N VAL A 18 16.89 20.40 4.32
CA VAL A 18 15.64 20.79 4.96
C VAL A 18 15.87 21.26 6.39
N ALA A 19 16.73 20.58 7.17
CA ALA A 19 17.04 20.99 8.54
C ALA A 19 17.66 22.40 8.62
N LEU A 20 18.57 22.74 7.69
CA LEU A 20 19.14 24.10 7.61
C LEU A 20 18.08 25.14 7.28
N LEU A 21 17.15 24.84 6.37
CA LEU A 21 16.05 25.74 6.04
C LEU A 21 15.05 25.86 7.20
N GLU A 22 14.72 24.78 7.88
CA GLU A 22 13.84 24.80 9.04
C GLU A 22 14.40 25.67 10.15
N ALA A 23 15.70 25.58 10.43
CA ALA A 23 16.38 26.46 11.37
C ALA A 23 16.34 27.93 10.92
N LYS A 24 16.68 28.19 9.64
CA LYS A 24 16.68 29.54 9.05
C LYS A 24 15.30 30.22 9.10
N TYR A 25 14.23 29.47 8.87
CA TYR A 25 12.86 29.97 8.80
C TYR A 25 12.03 29.67 10.05
N ALA A 26 12.67 29.22 11.15
CA ALA A 26 12.05 28.90 12.44
C ALA A 26 10.83 27.96 12.34
N ILE A 27 10.92 26.95 11.47
CA ILE A 27 9.87 25.94 11.30
C ILE A 27 9.79 25.07 12.56
N ARG A 28 8.59 24.96 13.14
CA ARG A 28 8.37 24.33 14.46
C ARG A 28 8.10 22.83 14.41
N LYS A 29 7.67 22.31 13.26
CA LYS A 29 7.36 20.90 13.06
C LYS A 29 8.20 20.36 11.91
N PRO A 30 8.92 19.24 12.08
CA PRO A 30 9.71 18.66 11.01
C PRO A 30 8.88 18.39 9.76
N ILE A 31 9.37 18.86 8.62
CA ILE A 31 8.92 18.47 7.29
C ILE A 31 9.39 17.03 7.06
N LEU A 32 8.42 16.16 6.79
CA LEU A 32 8.69 14.74 6.52
C LEU A 32 9.08 14.50 5.06
N LEU A 33 9.84 13.44 4.84
CA LEU A 33 10.35 13.02 3.54
C LEU A 33 9.56 11.79 3.08
N HIS A 34 9.06 11.86 1.85
CA HIS A 34 8.35 10.77 1.21
C HIS A 34 9.05 10.46 -0.11
N ALA A 35 9.58 9.24 -0.23
CA ALA A 35 10.39 8.85 -1.38
C ALA A 35 9.54 8.19 -2.46
N LEU A 36 9.79 8.55 -3.71
CA LEU A 36 9.16 7.92 -4.86
C LEU A 36 10.04 6.77 -5.36
N LEU A 37 9.53 5.54 -5.25
CA LEU A 37 10.20 4.31 -5.63
C LEU A 37 9.97 4.05 -7.11
N GLU A 38 10.88 4.57 -7.94
CA GLU A 38 10.68 4.61 -9.39
C GLU A 38 11.92 4.31 -10.24
N THR A 39 12.95 3.72 -9.65
CA THR A 39 14.12 3.17 -10.35
C THR A 39 14.46 1.77 -9.84
N ALA A 40 15.14 0.96 -10.66
CA ALA A 40 15.62 -0.35 -10.24
C ALA A 40 16.57 -0.25 -9.03
N GLN A 41 17.44 0.75 -9.02
CA GLN A 41 18.38 1.00 -7.93
C GLN A 41 17.68 1.37 -6.63
N GLY A 42 16.63 2.21 -6.67
CA GLY A 42 15.81 2.52 -5.50
C GLY A 42 15.16 1.26 -4.91
N VAL A 43 14.72 0.31 -5.74
CA VAL A 43 14.16 -0.97 -5.25
C VAL A 43 15.22 -1.86 -4.61
N THR A 44 16.43 -1.90 -5.16
CA THR A 44 17.55 -2.63 -4.57
C THR A 44 17.93 -2.06 -3.20
N ASN A 45 17.87 -0.74 -3.04
CA ASN A 45 18.27 -0.02 -1.82
C ASN A 45 17.10 0.33 -0.89
N VAL A 46 15.91 -0.26 -1.08
CA VAL A 46 14.68 0.21 -0.44
C VAL A 46 14.75 0.18 1.09
N GLU A 47 15.41 -0.82 1.68
CA GLU A 47 15.62 -0.94 3.12
C GLU A 47 16.52 0.20 3.65
N ALA A 48 17.62 0.49 2.95
CA ALA A 48 18.53 1.57 3.32
C ALA A 48 17.87 2.95 3.19
N ILE A 49 17.01 3.14 2.18
CA ILE A 49 16.22 4.36 2.01
C ILE A 49 15.25 4.56 3.18
N CYS A 50 14.55 3.50 3.59
CA CYS A 50 13.60 3.56 4.71
C CYS A 50 14.29 3.94 6.04
N GLY A 51 15.47 3.40 6.29
CA GLY A 51 16.25 3.65 7.52
C GLY A 51 17.09 4.93 7.51
N ALA A 52 17.10 5.72 6.43
CA ALA A 52 18.09 6.78 6.22
C ALA A 52 17.86 8.05 7.08
N SER A 53 16.64 8.30 7.57
CA SER A 53 16.34 9.51 8.35
C SER A 53 15.09 9.36 9.21
N PRO A 54 15.03 9.95 10.41
CA PRO A 54 13.81 10.04 11.21
C PRO A 54 12.72 10.90 10.54
N ARG A 55 13.03 11.62 9.45
CA ARG A 55 12.02 12.34 8.65
C ARG A 55 11.26 11.43 7.70
N MET A 56 11.70 10.19 7.48
CA MET A 56 11.03 9.30 6.56
C MET A 56 9.57 9.10 6.98
N HIS A 57 8.66 9.35 6.03
CA HIS A 57 7.22 9.13 6.16
C HIS A 57 6.81 7.82 5.49
N GLY A 58 7.39 7.53 4.33
CA GLY A 58 6.97 6.40 3.52
C GLY A 58 7.45 6.43 2.09
N LEU A 59 6.93 5.46 1.34
CA LEU A 59 7.25 5.21 -0.06
C LEU A 59 5.98 5.24 -0.92
N SER A 60 6.08 5.78 -2.14
CA SER A 60 5.08 5.57 -3.19
C SER A 60 5.72 4.82 -4.36
N LEU A 61 5.00 3.84 -4.94
CA LEU A 61 5.42 3.22 -6.20
C LEU A 61 5.22 4.21 -7.37
N GLY A 62 6.27 4.52 -8.13
CA GLY A 62 6.15 5.22 -9.42
C GLY A 62 6.20 4.21 -10.58
N PRO A 63 5.07 3.61 -11.01
CA PRO A 63 5.09 2.43 -11.88
C PRO A 63 5.57 2.73 -13.30
N ALA A 64 5.33 3.94 -13.83
CA ALA A 64 5.77 4.31 -15.18
C ALA A 64 7.29 4.35 -15.29
N ASP A 65 7.93 5.14 -14.45
CA ASP A 65 9.38 5.29 -14.41
C ASP A 65 10.06 4.00 -13.95
N LEU A 66 9.49 3.26 -12.99
CA LEU A 66 10.04 1.98 -12.57
C LEU A 66 10.00 0.94 -13.70
N ALA A 67 8.90 0.90 -14.46
CA ALA A 67 8.80 0.02 -15.62
C ALA A 67 9.86 0.39 -16.67
N ALA A 68 10.05 1.69 -16.93
CA ALA A 68 11.07 2.18 -17.87
C ALA A 68 12.49 1.79 -17.41
N SER A 69 12.82 2.06 -16.14
CA SER A 69 14.11 1.75 -15.53
C SER A 69 14.48 0.27 -15.60
N ARG A 70 13.50 -0.62 -15.45
CA ARG A 70 13.70 -2.08 -15.49
C ARG A 70 13.59 -2.69 -16.89
N GLY A 71 13.18 -1.93 -17.90
CA GLY A 71 12.83 -2.47 -19.22
C GLY A 71 11.57 -3.34 -19.22
N MET A 72 10.67 -3.17 -18.24
CA MET A 72 9.40 -3.89 -18.15
C MET A 72 8.47 -3.50 -19.31
N LYS A 73 7.52 -4.39 -19.62
CA LYS A 73 6.48 -4.16 -20.62
C LYS A 73 5.14 -4.05 -19.90
N THR A 74 4.63 -2.83 -19.77
CA THR A 74 3.29 -2.54 -19.28
C THR A 74 2.46 -1.95 -20.42
N THR A 75 1.14 -2.17 -20.42
CA THR A 75 0.26 -1.59 -21.44
C THR A 75 -0.36 -0.25 -21.01
N ARG A 76 -0.20 0.11 -19.74
CA ARG A 76 -0.73 1.32 -19.09
C ARG A 76 0.27 1.82 -18.03
N VAL A 77 0.08 3.04 -17.54
CA VAL A 77 0.74 3.53 -16.32
C VAL A 77 0.00 2.95 -15.12
N GLY A 78 0.65 2.06 -14.38
CA GLY A 78 -0.06 1.15 -13.48
C GLY A 78 -0.77 0.01 -14.24
N GLY A 79 -1.30 -0.99 -13.53
CA GLY A 79 -1.84 -2.20 -14.15
C GLY A 79 -0.76 -3.16 -14.70
N GLY A 80 -1.18 -4.32 -15.22
CA GLY A 80 -0.28 -5.39 -15.68
C GLY A 80 0.02 -5.37 -17.19
N HIS A 81 0.21 -6.58 -17.73
CA HIS A 81 0.33 -6.83 -19.16
C HIS A 81 -0.42 -8.12 -19.51
N PRO A 82 -1.32 -8.14 -20.52
CA PRO A 82 -2.15 -9.31 -20.81
C PRO A 82 -1.34 -10.53 -21.28
N GLY A 83 -0.12 -10.31 -21.79
CA GLY A 83 0.83 -11.38 -22.14
C GLY A 83 1.65 -11.93 -20.98
N TYR A 84 1.52 -11.40 -19.76
CA TYR A 84 2.19 -11.97 -18.59
C TYR A 84 1.28 -13.00 -17.90
N GLY A 85 1.57 -14.27 -18.11
CA GLY A 85 0.74 -15.35 -17.60
C GLY A 85 1.40 -16.72 -17.70
N VAL A 86 0.72 -17.73 -17.18
CA VAL A 86 1.14 -19.13 -17.21
C VAL A 86 0.20 -19.93 -18.09
N LEU A 87 0.75 -20.74 -19.00
CA LEU A 87 0.00 -21.63 -19.89
C LEU A 87 -0.13 -23.01 -19.22
N ALA A 88 -1.36 -23.44 -18.90
CA ALA A 88 -1.67 -24.74 -18.28
C ALA A 88 -1.10 -25.89 -19.11
N ASP A 89 -0.72 -27.04 -18.52
CA ASP A 89 -0.22 -28.21 -19.26
C ASP A 89 -1.18 -28.71 -20.38
N PRO A 90 -0.69 -29.46 -21.38
CA PRO A 90 -1.57 -30.03 -22.40
C PRO A 90 -2.55 -31.06 -21.81
N GLU A 91 -3.83 -30.96 -22.18
CA GLU A 91 -4.88 -31.90 -21.78
C GLU A 91 -5.34 -32.73 -22.98
N VAL A 92 -5.51 -34.04 -22.79
CA VAL A 92 -5.96 -34.95 -23.85
C VAL A 92 -7.35 -34.53 -24.33
N GLY A 93 -7.48 -34.33 -25.65
CA GLY A 93 -8.75 -33.93 -26.28
C GLY A 93 -9.05 -32.43 -26.23
N LYS A 94 -8.11 -31.57 -25.80
CA LYS A 94 -8.23 -30.11 -25.86
C LYS A 94 -7.12 -29.49 -26.70
N ASP A 95 -7.52 -28.77 -27.75
CA ASP A 95 -6.59 -28.05 -28.64
C ASP A 95 -6.14 -26.70 -28.05
N GLN A 96 -6.96 -26.07 -27.20
CA GLN A 96 -6.64 -24.80 -26.55
C GLN A 96 -6.29 -25.02 -25.07
N ARG A 97 -5.12 -24.52 -24.66
CA ARG A 97 -4.63 -24.53 -23.28
C ARG A 97 -5.07 -23.25 -22.57
N ALA A 98 -5.49 -23.37 -21.32
CA ALA A 98 -5.85 -22.20 -20.51
C ALA A 98 -4.61 -21.32 -20.23
N PHE A 99 -4.80 -20.00 -20.26
CA PHE A 99 -3.76 -19.02 -19.96
C PHE A 99 -4.20 -18.12 -18.79
N PHE A 100 -3.44 -18.15 -17.70
CA PHE A 100 -3.78 -17.43 -16.48
C PHE A 100 -2.89 -16.20 -16.31
N GLN A 101 -3.46 -15.00 -16.50
CA GLN A 101 -2.72 -13.75 -16.28
C GLN A 101 -2.21 -13.66 -14.84
N GLN A 102 -1.01 -13.09 -14.68
CA GLN A 102 -0.34 -12.88 -13.39
C GLN A 102 -0.12 -11.38 -13.13
N ASP A 103 0.20 -11.03 -11.88
CA ASP A 103 0.48 -9.63 -11.48
C ASP A 103 1.97 -9.29 -11.62
N LEU A 104 2.29 -8.32 -12.48
CA LEU A 104 3.65 -7.80 -12.66
C LEU A 104 4.20 -7.09 -11.42
N TRP A 105 3.33 -6.57 -10.55
CA TRP A 105 3.73 -5.71 -9.44
C TRP A 105 3.88 -6.45 -8.11
N HIS A 106 3.50 -7.73 -8.05
CA HIS A 106 3.47 -8.52 -6.82
C HIS A 106 4.77 -8.41 -6.01
N TYR A 107 5.92 -8.73 -6.62
CA TYR A 107 7.23 -8.61 -5.97
C TYR A 107 7.53 -7.20 -5.48
N THR A 108 7.21 -6.19 -6.30
CA THR A 108 7.56 -4.80 -6.01
C THR A 108 6.76 -4.26 -4.83
N VAL A 109 5.45 -4.54 -4.80
CA VAL A 109 4.56 -4.11 -3.73
C VAL A 109 4.90 -4.84 -2.43
N ALA A 110 5.09 -6.18 -2.48
CA ALA A 110 5.48 -6.97 -1.31
C ALA A 110 6.78 -6.43 -0.67
N ARG A 111 7.84 -6.29 -1.47
CA ARG A 111 9.14 -5.77 -1.00
C ARG A 111 9.04 -4.35 -0.43
N MET A 112 8.24 -3.49 -1.06
CA MET A 112 8.02 -2.12 -0.59
C MET A 112 7.30 -2.09 0.76
N VAL A 113 6.27 -2.93 0.93
CA VAL A 113 5.52 -3.02 2.19
C VAL A 113 6.42 -3.52 3.31
N ASP A 114 7.14 -4.62 3.11
CA ASP A 114 8.04 -5.18 4.13
C ASP A 114 9.10 -4.16 4.57
N ALA A 115 9.75 -3.51 3.60
CA ALA A 115 10.76 -2.49 3.90
C ALA A 115 10.18 -1.29 4.66
N ALA A 116 9.00 -0.79 4.27
CA ALA A 116 8.37 0.34 4.93
C ALA A 116 7.91 -0.01 6.35
N VAL A 117 7.17 -1.11 6.52
CA VAL A 117 6.59 -1.51 7.80
C VAL A 117 7.68 -1.90 8.80
N ALA A 118 8.78 -2.52 8.36
CA ALA A 118 9.93 -2.82 9.21
C ALA A 118 10.57 -1.56 9.84
N HIS A 119 10.36 -0.39 9.23
CA HIS A 119 10.85 0.90 9.72
C HIS A 119 9.72 1.79 10.31
N GLY A 120 8.52 1.24 10.52
CA GLY A 120 7.36 2.01 11.01
C GLY A 120 6.85 3.06 10.02
N LEU A 121 7.10 2.87 8.72
CA LEU A 121 6.71 3.77 7.63
C LEU A 121 5.48 3.25 6.87
N HIS A 122 4.89 4.13 6.07
CA HIS A 122 3.75 3.79 5.21
C HIS A 122 4.19 3.50 3.77
N SER A 123 3.52 2.55 3.12
CA SER A 123 3.66 2.26 1.68
C SER A 123 2.41 2.70 0.92
N PHE A 124 2.58 3.20 -0.30
CA PHE A 124 1.49 3.69 -1.12
C PHE A 124 1.63 3.19 -2.55
N TYR A 125 0.50 2.86 -3.16
CA TYR A 125 0.44 2.75 -4.61
C TYR A 125 0.51 4.16 -5.21
N GLY A 126 1.18 4.32 -6.34
CA GLY A 126 1.19 5.61 -7.03
C GLY A 126 0.00 5.78 -7.96
N PRO A 127 0.22 6.29 -9.19
CA PRO A 127 -0.86 6.54 -10.14
C PRO A 127 -1.32 5.30 -10.90
N PHE A 128 -2.62 5.27 -11.22
CA PHE A 128 -3.19 4.48 -12.30
C PHE A 128 -3.62 5.42 -13.44
N GLY A 129 -2.99 5.30 -14.60
CA GLY A 129 -3.06 6.30 -15.68
C GLY A 129 -4.18 6.10 -16.69
N ASP A 130 -4.87 4.95 -16.71
CA ASP A 130 -6.10 4.82 -17.49
C ASP A 130 -7.27 5.38 -16.70
N LEU A 131 -7.54 6.68 -16.91
CA LEU A 131 -8.53 7.45 -16.15
C LEU A 131 -9.97 7.02 -16.41
N LYS A 132 -10.23 6.28 -17.49
CA LYS A 132 -11.58 5.85 -17.91
C LYS A 132 -11.91 4.45 -17.38
N ASP A 133 -10.90 3.60 -17.20
CA ASP A 133 -11.09 2.24 -16.72
C ASP A 133 -11.13 2.19 -15.18
N GLU A 134 -12.26 2.62 -14.63
CA GLU A 134 -12.49 2.66 -13.17
C GLU A 134 -12.43 1.27 -12.53
N ALA A 135 -12.87 0.23 -13.24
CA ALA A 135 -12.84 -1.15 -12.74
C ALA A 135 -11.39 -1.64 -12.58
N ALA A 136 -10.52 -1.40 -13.57
CA ALA A 136 -9.12 -1.75 -13.47
C ALA A 136 -8.38 -0.90 -12.42
N CYS A 137 -8.73 0.39 -12.28
CA CYS A 137 -8.22 1.26 -11.23
C CYS A 137 -8.57 0.70 -9.84
N GLU A 138 -9.84 0.34 -9.61
CA GLU A 138 -10.30 -0.22 -8.35
C GLU A 138 -9.62 -1.55 -8.03
N ALA A 139 -9.49 -2.44 -9.02
CA ALA A 139 -8.81 -3.73 -8.86
C ALA A 139 -7.33 -3.55 -8.48
N GLN A 140 -6.60 -2.67 -9.17
CA GLN A 140 -5.19 -2.44 -8.89
C GLN A 140 -4.97 -1.78 -7.52
N PHE A 141 -5.83 -0.84 -7.13
CA PHE A 141 -5.79 -0.22 -5.81
C PHE A 141 -6.09 -1.25 -4.72
N ARG A 142 -7.07 -2.14 -4.94
CA ARG A 142 -7.43 -3.19 -3.98
C ARG A 142 -6.33 -4.21 -3.81
N ASN A 143 -5.64 -4.61 -4.89
CA ASN A 143 -4.46 -5.46 -4.78
C ASN A 143 -3.38 -4.82 -3.88
N ALA A 144 -3.14 -3.51 -4.02
CA ALA A 144 -2.20 -2.80 -3.16
C ALA A 144 -2.67 -2.71 -1.70
N PHE A 145 -3.95 -2.40 -1.46
CA PHE A 145 -4.55 -2.37 -0.12
C PHE A 145 -4.40 -3.71 0.61
N LEU A 146 -4.75 -4.81 -0.07
CA LEU A 146 -4.67 -6.17 0.50
C LEU A 146 -3.22 -6.60 0.80
N MET A 147 -2.24 -6.02 0.11
CA MET A 147 -0.82 -6.24 0.40
C MET A 147 -0.28 -5.32 1.51
N GLY A 148 -1.06 -4.37 2.02
CA GLY A 148 -0.67 -3.49 3.14
C GLY A 148 -0.39 -2.04 2.77
N CYS A 149 -0.62 -1.60 1.53
CA CYS A 149 -0.51 -0.18 1.19
C CYS A 149 -1.59 0.66 1.89
N SER A 150 -1.20 1.85 2.37
CA SER A 150 -2.07 2.78 3.09
C SER A 150 -2.91 3.68 2.19
N GLY A 151 -2.63 3.72 0.88
CA GLY A 151 -3.35 4.57 -0.06
C GLY A 151 -2.87 4.45 -1.50
N ALA A 152 -3.52 5.21 -2.39
CA ALA A 152 -3.15 5.36 -3.79
C ALA A 152 -3.27 6.82 -4.26
N TRP A 153 -2.65 7.16 -5.40
CA TRP A 153 -2.76 8.49 -5.98
C TRP A 153 -3.98 8.58 -6.91
N SER A 154 -4.78 9.64 -6.77
CA SER A 154 -5.84 10.00 -7.73
C SER A 154 -5.35 11.07 -8.70
N LEU A 155 -5.31 10.76 -10.00
CA LEU A 155 -4.93 11.69 -11.07
C LEU A 155 -6.13 12.46 -11.64
N ALA A 156 -7.34 11.96 -11.43
CA ALA A 156 -8.58 12.58 -11.87
C ALA A 156 -9.66 12.52 -10.77
N PRO A 157 -10.66 13.43 -10.78
CA PRO A 157 -11.69 13.48 -9.75
C PRO A 157 -12.44 12.17 -9.51
N ASN A 158 -12.70 11.39 -10.57
CA ASN A 158 -13.40 10.10 -10.45
C ASN A 158 -12.62 9.06 -9.63
N GLN A 159 -11.29 9.10 -9.64
CA GLN A 159 -10.44 8.19 -8.86
C GLN A 159 -10.45 8.49 -7.35
N ILE A 160 -10.87 9.69 -6.93
CA ILE A 160 -10.92 10.06 -5.50
C ILE A 160 -11.90 9.14 -4.76
N ALA A 161 -13.09 8.94 -5.31
CA ALA A 161 -14.11 8.06 -4.71
C ALA A 161 -13.65 6.59 -4.70
N ILE A 162 -12.92 6.16 -5.74
CA ILE A 162 -12.35 4.82 -5.82
C ILE A 162 -11.32 4.61 -4.71
N ALA A 163 -10.34 5.50 -4.57
CA ALA A 163 -9.31 5.41 -3.55
C ALA A 163 -9.91 5.41 -2.14
N LYS A 164 -10.82 6.34 -1.83
CA LYS A 164 -11.47 6.40 -0.51
C LYS A 164 -12.22 5.10 -0.18
N ARG A 165 -12.95 4.55 -1.15
CA ARG A 165 -13.69 3.29 -0.97
C ARG A 165 -12.76 2.11 -0.75
N VAL A 166 -11.69 1.98 -1.55
CA VAL A 166 -10.78 0.83 -1.50
C VAL A 166 -9.90 0.83 -0.25
N PHE A 167 -9.41 2.00 0.18
CA PHE A 167 -8.51 2.12 1.33
C PHE A 167 -9.24 2.43 2.65
N SER A 168 -10.57 2.30 2.65
CA SER A 168 -11.38 2.22 3.87
C SER A 168 -11.69 0.74 4.14
N PRO A 169 -11.50 0.25 5.38
CA PRO A 169 -11.81 -1.14 5.71
C PRO A 169 -13.26 -1.54 5.38
N ASP A 170 -13.49 -2.79 5.00
CA ASP A 170 -14.87 -3.27 4.80
C ASP A 170 -15.64 -3.27 6.13
N VAL A 171 -16.90 -2.86 6.08
CA VAL A 171 -17.74 -2.75 7.29
C VAL A 171 -17.84 -4.09 8.03
N LYS A 172 -17.97 -5.21 7.32
CA LYS A 172 -18.08 -6.53 7.95
C LYS A 172 -16.76 -6.93 8.60
N GLU A 173 -15.62 -6.59 7.99
CA GLU A 173 -14.29 -6.81 8.57
C GLU A 173 -14.11 -6.01 9.85
N VAL A 174 -14.52 -4.73 9.88
CA VAL A 174 -14.47 -3.89 11.09
C VAL A 174 -15.35 -4.44 12.19
N LEU A 175 -16.61 -4.79 11.89
CA LEU A 175 -17.52 -5.34 12.90
C LEU A 175 -17.05 -6.70 13.44
N PHE A 176 -16.47 -7.55 12.59
CA PHE A 176 -15.86 -8.81 13.04
C PHE A 176 -14.61 -8.57 13.89
N ALA A 177 -13.74 -7.64 13.48
CA ALA A 177 -12.55 -7.27 14.24
C ALA A 177 -12.91 -6.72 15.64
N LYS A 178 -13.94 -5.88 15.77
CA LYS A 178 -14.44 -5.41 17.08
C LYS A 178 -14.84 -6.56 18.00
N ARG A 179 -15.54 -7.58 17.48
CA ARG A 179 -15.92 -8.77 18.26
C ARG A 179 -14.69 -9.54 18.76
N ILE A 180 -13.60 -9.60 17.99
CA ILE A 180 -12.33 -10.20 18.44
C ILE A 180 -11.74 -9.39 19.60
N LEU A 181 -11.67 -8.06 19.47
CA LEU A 181 -11.13 -7.19 20.51
C LEU A 181 -11.95 -7.25 21.81
N GLU A 182 -13.28 -7.32 21.69
CA GLU A 182 -14.21 -7.46 22.82
C GLU A 182 -14.08 -8.83 23.52
N ALA A 183 -13.87 -9.90 22.76
CA ALA A 183 -13.73 -11.25 23.32
C ALA A 183 -12.39 -11.47 24.05
N MET A 184 -11.36 -10.67 23.73
CA MET A 184 -10.03 -10.73 24.36
C MET A 184 -9.58 -9.31 24.77
N PRO A 185 -10.10 -8.74 25.86
CA PRO A 185 -9.88 -7.32 26.20
C PRO A 185 -8.41 -6.91 26.40
N ASP A 186 -7.57 -7.81 26.91
CA ASP A 186 -6.14 -7.58 27.10
C ASP A 186 -5.27 -8.16 25.97
N GLY A 187 -5.90 -8.75 24.95
CA GLY A 187 -5.23 -9.38 23.81
C GLY A 187 -4.50 -10.69 24.16
N SER A 188 -4.75 -11.29 25.32
CA SER A 188 -4.12 -12.53 25.77
C SER A 188 -5.09 -13.72 25.77
N GLY A 189 -4.53 -14.93 25.76
CA GLY A 189 -5.30 -16.17 25.77
C GLY A 189 -5.84 -16.56 24.40
N VAL A 190 -6.93 -17.33 24.40
CA VAL A 190 -7.58 -17.88 23.21
C VAL A 190 -9.09 -17.72 23.33
N ALA A 191 -9.75 -17.33 22.24
CA ALA A 191 -11.20 -17.29 22.12
C ALA A 191 -11.68 -18.04 20.87
N THR A 192 -12.98 -18.33 20.79
CA THR A 192 -13.60 -18.89 19.58
C THR A 192 -14.74 -18.00 19.14
N ILE A 193 -14.69 -17.51 17.90
CA ILE A 193 -15.71 -16.66 17.30
C ILE A 193 -16.10 -17.26 15.95
N ASP A 194 -17.40 -17.50 15.74
CA ASP A 194 -17.95 -18.10 14.51
C ASP A 194 -17.24 -19.40 14.08
N GLY A 195 -16.88 -20.23 15.07
CA GLY A 195 -16.16 -21.49 14.85
C GLY A 195 -14.68 -21.34 14.51
N LYS A 196 -14.13 -20.12 14.56
CA LYS A 196 -12.71 -19.83 14.31
C LYS A 196 -11.99 -19.49 15.60
N MET A 197 -10.87 -20.16 15.85
CA MET A 197 -9.96 -19.85 16.95
C MET A 197 -9.34 -18.47 16.75
N GLN A 198 -9.27 -17.70 17.85
CA GLN A 198 -8.67 -16.39 17.93
C GLN A 198 -7.58 -16.41 19.01
N ASP A 199 -6.46 -15.80 18.71
CA ASP A 199 -5.29 -15.70 19.59
C ASP A 199 -4.70 -14.29 19.54
N ASP A 200 -3.53 -14.11 20.15
CA ASP A 200 -2.87 -12.81 20.19
C ASP A 200 -2.51 -12.28 18.79
N ALA A 201 -2.30 -13.16 17.81
CA ALA A 201 -1.99 -12.78 16.44
C ALA A 201 -3.23 -12.27 15.71
N THR A 202 -4.36 -12.98 15.77
CA THR A 202 -5.60 -12.51 15.14
C THR A 202 -6.16 -11.27 15.84
N TRP A 203 -5.93 -11.13 17.15
CA TRP A 203 -6.24 -9.91 17.89
C TRP A 203 -5.42 -8.71 17.41
N LYS A 204 -4.12 -8.87 17.17
CA LYS A 204 -3.27 -7.79 16.60
C LYS A 204 -3.74 -7.40 15.19
N GLN A 205 -4.13 -8.37 14.36
CA GLN A 205 -4.71 -8.10 13.04
C GLN A 205 -6.03 -7.32 13.15
N ALA A 206 -6.93 -7.74 14.05
CA ALA A 206 -8.18 -7.04 14.31
C ALA A 206 -7.94 -5.59 14.76
N ARG A 207 -6.92 -5.37 15.60
CA ARG A 207 -6.56 -4.02 16.06
C ARG A 207 -6.11 -3.10 14.92
N VAL A 208 -5.32 -3.61 13.97
CA VAL A 208 -4.92 -2.83 12.77
C VAL A 208 -6.14 -2.33 12.00
N ILE A 209 -7.14 -3.19 11.80
CA ILE A 209 -8.37 -2.85 11.08
C ILE A 209 -9.19 -1.80 11.85
N VAL A 210 -9.39 -1.99 13.15
CA VAL A 210 -10.22 -1.09 13.97
C VAL A 210 -9.55 0.28 14.17
N ASP A 211 -8.22 0.32 14.31
CA ASP A 211 -7.47 1.58 14.40
C ASP A 211 -7.60 2.39 13.11
N LEU A 212 -7.46 1.74 11.94
CA LEU A 212 -7.67 2.39 10.64
C LEU A 212 -9.13 2.86 10.49
N ALA A 213 -10.11 2.03 10.84
CA ALA A 213 -11.52 2.39 10.78
C ALA A 213 -11.84 3.61 11.65
N SER A 214 -11.23 3.70 12.85
CA SER A 214 -11.36 4.85 13.75
C SER A 214 -10.78 6.13 13.17
N LEU A 215 -9.65 6.05 12.47
CA LEU A 215 -9.07 7.22 11.79
C LEU A 215 -9.96 7.72 10.65
N VAL A 216 -10.56 6.80 9.89
CA VAL A 216 -11.49 7.13 8.81
C VAL A 216 -12.78 7.74 9.38
N ALA A 217 -13.40 7.11 10.37
CA ALA A 217 -14.63 7.55 11.02
C ALA A 217 -14.55 9.00 11.56
N ARG A 218 -13.38 9.42 12.07
CA ARG A 218 -13.16 10.81 12.55
C ARG A 218 -13.39 11.87 11.47
N ARG A 219 -13.34 11.51 10.19
CA ARG A 219 -13.45 12.42 9.05
C ARG A 219 -14.58 12.06 8.09
N ASP A 220 -15.28 10.96 8.34
CA ASP A 220 -16.38 10.44 7.51
C ASP A 220 -17.53 9.94 8.40
N PRO A 221 -18.57 10.77 8.62
CA PRO A 221 -19.70 10.44 9.49
C PRO A 221 -20.49 9.22 9.05
N ASP A 222 -20.59 8.97 7.74
CA ASP A 222 -21.34 7.83 7.20
C ASP A 222 -20.60 6.52 7.52
N LEU A 223 -19.27 6.51 7.37
CA LEU A 223 -18.44 5.38 7.79
C LEU A 223 -18.36 5.24 9.31
N ALA A 224 -18.38 6.33 10.08
CA ALA A 224 -18.50 6.27 11.53
C ALA A 224 -19.77 5.52 11.96
N ALA A 225 -20.92 5.89 11.38
CA ALA A 225 -22.18 5.21 11.60
C ALA A 225 -22.14 3.74 11.15
N ALA A 226 -21.55 3.45 9.98
CA ALA A 226 -21.44 2.09 9.46
C ALA A 226 -20.54 1.19 10.31
N TYR A 227 -19.42 1.70 10.83
CA TYR A 227 -18.51 0.98 11.72
C TYR A 227 -19.02 0.90 13.17
N GLY A 228 -19.99 1.74 13.54
CA GLY A 228 -20.45 1.91 14.92
C GLY A 228 -19.34 2.43 15.83
N LEU A 229 -18.63 3.48 15.38
CA LEU A 229 -17.53 4.15 16.10
C LEU A 229 -17.86 5.63 16.36
#